data_AF-C0P2E3-F1
#
_entry.id   AF-C0P2E3-F1
#
_cell.length_a   1.000
_cell.length_b   1.000
_cell.length_c   1.000
_cell.angle_alpha   90.00
_cell.angle_beta   90.00
_cell.angle_gamma   90.00
#
_symmetry.space_group_name_H-M   'P 1'
#
loop_
_entity.id
_entity.type
_entity.pdbx_description
1 polymer ?
#
loop_
_entity_poly.entity_id
_entity_poly.type
_entity_poly.pdbx_seq_one_letter_code
_entity_poly.pdbx_strand_id
1 'polypeptide(L)'
;MEVAAASARPVLRVAAICGSLRKASFNRGLLRAAAEVCEDSIPGLRIDELDISDLPIINTDLETGSGSGTVFPPAVEAFRAKVCQADCFLFGAPEYNYSIASMSFATPSLLPALLLVRFRSPARTHLLQGD
;
A
#
# COMPACT_ATOMS: atom_id res chain seq x y z
N MET A 1 36.91 18.09 -15.91
CA MET A 1 35.53 17.93 -16.41
C MET A 1 35.15 16.49 -16.16
N GLU A 2 34.49 16.22 -15.05
CA GLU A 2 33.92 14.89 -14.77
C GLU A 2 32.44 15.11 -14.51
N VAL A 3 31.63 14.66 -15.46
CA VAL A 3 30.18 14.72 -15.37
C VAL A 3 29.79 13.62 -14.39
N ALA A 4 29.59 13.99 -13.12
CA ALA A 4 28.98 13.10 -12.15
C ALA A 4 27.59 12.71 -12.69
N ALA A 5 27.44 11.45 -13.07
CA ALA A 5 26.19 10.89 -13.53
C ALA A 5 25.12 11.18 -12.47
N ALA A 6 24.13 11.99 -12.84
CA ALA A 6 22.92 12.16 -12.05
C ALA A 6 22.28 10.78 -11.91
N SER A 7 22.50 10.14 -10.75
CA SER A 7 21.81 8.91 -10.38
C SER A 7 20.31 9.19 -10.48
N ALA A 8 19.65 8.58 -11.46
CA ALA A 8 18.21 8.70 -11.64
C ALA A 8 17.55 8.29 -10.33
N ARG A 9 17.00 9.26 -9.60
CA ARG A 9 16.36 9.03 -8.31
C ARG A 9 15.25 8.00 -8.53
N PRO A 10 15.29 6.81 -7.90
CA PRO A 10 14.29 5.78 -8.15
C PRO A 10 12.92 6.34 -7.76
N VAL A 11 11.92 6.12 -8.62
CA VAL A 11 10.55 6.58 -8.38
C VAL A 11 10.02 5.86 -7.14
N LEU A 12 9.83 6.60 -6.04
CA LEU A 12 9.22 6.09 -4.82
C LEU A 12 7.72 5.90 -5.06
N ARG A 13 7.24 4.67 -4.90
CA ARG A 13 5.82 4.33 -5.04
C ARG A 13 5.13 4.32 -3.70
N VAL A 14 4.12 5.17 -3.54
CA VAL A 14 3.29 5.25 -2.34
C VAL A 14 1.93 4.65 -2.64
N ALA A 15 1.55 3.60 -1.92
CA ALA A 15 0.19 3.04 -1.99
C ALA A 15 -0.74 3.84 -1.07
N ALA A 16 -1.72 4.53 -1.65
CA ALA A 16 -2.73 5.26 -0.92
C ALA A 16 -4.01 4.41 -0.73
N ILE A 17 -4.50 4.28 0.49
CA ILE A 17 -5.68 3.45 0.83
C ILE A 17 -6.72 4.30 1.55
N CYS A 18 -7.93 4.37 0.99
CA CYS A 18 -9.06 5.08 1.59
C CYS A 18 -9.90 4.14 2.45
N GLY A 19 -10.16 4.51 3.71
CA GLY A 19 -10.96 3.73 4.65
C GLY A 19 -12.46 3.87 4.48
N SER A 20 -12.90 4.42 3.33
CA SER A 20 -14.31 4.62 3.02
C SER A 20 -14.60 4.21 1.59
N LEU A 21 -15.55 3.29 1.42
CA LEU A 21 -16.04 2.83 0.11
C LEU A 21 -17.08 3.79 -0.51
N ARG A 22 -17.48 4.85 0.20
CA ARG A 22 -18.46 5.81 -0.32
C ARG A 22 -17.85 6.57 -1.50
N LYS A 23 -18.60 6.68 -2.60
CA LYS A 23 -18.18 7.41 -3.82
C LYS A 23 -17.75 8.86 -3.53
N ALA A 24 -18.46 9.54 -2.63
CA ALA A 24 -18.20 10.92 -2.22
C ALA A 24 -17.45 11.01 -0.87
N SER A 25 -16.41 10.20 -0.67
CA SER A 25 -15.58 10.26 0.54
C SER A 25 -14.62 11.47 0.51
N PHE A 26 -14.69 12.33 1.52
CA PHE A 26 -13.72 13.42 1.71
C PHE A 26 -12.29 12.91 1.90
N ASN A 27 -12.11 11.77 2.59
CA ASN A 27 -10.79 11.13 2.72
C ASN A 27 -10.21 10.73 1.36
N ARG A 28 -11.07 10.29 0.43
CA ARG A 28 -10.64 9.97 -0.94
C ARG A 28 -10.24 11.23 -1.70
N GLY A 29 -11.00 12.31 -1.53
CA GLY A 29 -10.64 13.64 -2.04
C GLY A 29 -9.28 14.12 -1.52
N LEU A 30 -9.00 13.93 -0.23
CA LEU A 30 -7.72 14.31 0.38
C LEU A 30 -6.54 13.51 -0.19
N LEU A 31 -6.71 12.19 -0.39
CA LEU A 31 -5.67 11.35 -1.01
C LEU A 31 -5.35 11.80 -2.44
N ARG A 32 -6.37 12.19 -3.21
CA ARG A 32 -6.20 12.72 -4.57
C ARG A 32 -5.44 14.05 -4.57
N ALA A 33 -5.85 14.97 -3.72
CA ALA A 33 -5.16 16.25 -3.57
C ALA A 33 -3.69 16.06 -3.13
N ALA A 34 -3.43 15.11 -2.23
CA ALA A 34 -2.07 14.77 -1.83
C ALA A 34 -1.25 14.19 -3.01
N ALA A 35 -1.85 13.33 -3.83
CA ALA A 35 -1.19 12.79 -5.03
C ALA A 35 -0.82 13.90 -6.02
N GLU A 36 -1.74 14.81 -6.31
CA GLU A 36 -1.51 15.97 -7.20
C GLU A 36 -0.36 16.85 -6.68
N VAL A 37 -0.40 17.26 -5.42
CA VAL A 37 0.65 18.10 -4.81
C VAL A 37 2.00 17.40 -4.82
N CYS A 38 2.03 16.09 -4.56
CA CYS A 38 3.26 15.32 -4.54
C CYS A 38 3.88 15.14 -5.93
N GLU A 39 3.07 14.88 -6.96
CA GLU A 39 3.57 14.78 -8.34
C GLU A 39 4.19 16.11 -8.80
N ASP A 40 3.59 17.25 -8.43
CA ASP A 40 4.10 18.57 -8.77
C ASP A 40 5.33 19.01 -7.95
N SER A 41 5.34 18.69 -6.64
CA SER A 41 6.32 19.24 -5.70
C SER A 41 7.52 18.33 -5.44
N ILE A 42 7.40 17.02 -5.68
CA ILE A 42 8.41 16.02 -5.30
C ILE A 42 8.77 15.15 -6.52
N PRO A 43 9.79 15.55 -7.31
CA PRO A 43 10.24 14.75 -8.44
C PRO A 43 10.68 13.34 -8.01
N GLY A 44 10.09 12.33 -8.65
CA GLY A 44 10.36 10.93 -8.36
C GLY A 44 9.53 10.35 -7.21
N LEU A 45 8.42 10.97 -6.82
CA LEU A 45 7.43 10.37 -5.92
C LEU A 45 6.11 10.20 -6.66
N ARG A 46 5.52 9.02 -6.58
CA ARG A 46 4.23 8.70 -7.18
C ARG A 46 3.30 8.11 -6.14
N ILE A 47 2.09 8.64 -6.05
CA ILE A 47 1.05 8.12 -5.16
C ILE A 47 -0.01 7.43 -6.02
N ASP A 48 -0.22 6.12 -5.79
CA ASP A 48 -1.22 5.33 -6.49
C ASP A 48 -2.30 4.90 -5.49
N GLU A 49 -3.56 5.26 -5.78
CA GLU A 49 -4.70 4.85 -4.96
C GLU A 49 -5.03 3.36 -5.18
N LEU A 50 -5.03 2.58 -4.11
CA LEU A 50 -5.44 1.18 -4.13
C LEU A 50 -6.91 1.05 -3.73
N ASP A 51 -7.72 0.53 -4.66
CA ASP A 51 -9.11 0.22 -4.38
C ASP A 51 -9.22 -1.05 -3.52
N ILE A 52 -10.05 -0.95 -2.48
CA ILE A 52 -10.34 -2.01 -1.52
C ILE A 52 -11.79 -2.50 -1.61
N SER A 53 -12.57 -2.00 -2.58
CA SER A 53 -14.00 -2.32 -2.72
C SER A 53 -14.28 -3.80 -2.99
N ASP A 54 -13.36 -4.48 -3.67
CA ASP A 54 -13.48 -5.91 -4.02
C ASP A 54 -12.89 -6.84 -2.95
N LEU A 55 -12.35 -6.30 -1.86
CA LEU A 55 -11.78 -7.12 -0.80
C LEU A 55 -12.89 -7.76 0.04
N PRO A 56 -12.83 -9.08 0.29
CA PRO A 56 -13.74 -9.71 1.21
C PRO A 56 -13.53 -9.16 2.62
N ILE A 57 -14.60 -9.16 3.41
CA ILE A 57 -14.48 -9.01 4.86
C ILE A 57 -13.55 -10.12 5.37
N ILE A 58 -12.68 -9.81 6.32
CA ILE A 58 -11.78 -10.78 6.96
C ILE A 58 -12.57 -12.05 7.32
N ASN A 59 -12.20 -13.15 6.68
CA ASN A 59 -12.77 -14.46 6.90
C ASN A 59 -11.66 -15.50 6.74
N THR A 60 -11.21 -16.06 7.86
CA THR A 60 -10.11 -17.03 7.91
C THR A 60 -10.48 -18.35 7.22
N ASP A 61 -11.77 -18.65 7.03
CA ASP A 61 -12.20 -19.84 6.27
C ASP A 61 -11.86 -19.74 4.76
N LEU A 62 -11.62 -18.52 4.26
CA LEU A 62 -11.20 -18.28 2.88
C LEU A 62 -9.71 -18.53 2.67
N GLU A 63 -8.94 -18.67 3.76
CA GLU A 63 -7.52 -19.01 3.73
C GLU A 63 -7.37 -20.52 3.53
N THR A 64 -7.23 -20.94 2.27
CA THR A 64 -7.17 -22.37 1.92
C THR A 64 -5.72 -22.78 1.65
N GLY A 65 -5.28 -23.91 2.20
CA GLY A 65 -3.93 -24.41 1.99
C GLY A 65 -3.45 -25.29 3.13
N SER A 66 -2.68 -26.32 2.81
CA SER A 66 -2.02 -27.21 3.78
C SER A 66 -0.52 -27.20 3.46
N GLY A 67 0.31 -26.72 4.38
CA GLY A 67 1.77 -26.61 4.22
C GLY A 67 2.30 -25.17 4.07
N SER A 68 3.43 -24.99 3.36
CA SER A 68 4.20 -23.72 3.33
C SER A 68 3.60 -22.58 2.50
N GLY A 69 2.30 -22.63 2.17
CA GLY A 69 1.64 -21.61 1.37
C GLY A 69 0.13 -21.53 1.66
N THR A 70 -0.29 -20.40 2.22
CA THR A 70 -1.70 -20.01 2.33
C THR A 70 -2.16 -19.39 1.01
N VAL A 71 -3.25 -19.91 0.43
CA VAL A 71 -3.89 -19.36 -0.78
C VAL A 71 -5.03 -18.45 -0.36
N PHE A 72 -5.01 -17.22 -0.86
CA PHE A 72 -6.07 -16.24 -0.62
C PHE A 72 -6.98 -16.08 -1.85
N PRO A 73 -8.19 -15.50 -1.70
CA PRO A 73 -9.05 -15.17 -2.82
C PRO A 73 -8.34 -14.30 -3.88
N PRO A 74 -8.68 -14.43 -5.18
CA PRO A 74 -7.99 -13.70 -6.25
C PRO A 74 -7.90 -12.17 -6.05
N ALA A 75 -8.96 -11.56 -5.52
CA ALA A 75 -8.98 -10.13 -5.21
C ALA A 75 -7.94 -9.75 -4.13
N VAL A 76 -7.77 -10.62 -3.12
CA VAL A 76 -6.77 -10.45 -2.06
C VAL A 76 -5.37 -10.62 -2.62
N GLU A 77 -5.12 -11.62 -3.47
CA GLU A 77 -3.80 -11.80 -4.08
C GLU A 77 -3.42 -10.65 -5.02
N ALA A 78 -4.37 -10.17 -5.83
CA ALA A 78 -4.17 -9.00 -6.67
C ALA A 78 -3.85 -7.74 -5.85
N PHE A 79 -4.54 -7.56 -4.72
CA PHE A 79 -4.26 -6.47 -3.79
C PHE A 79 -2.89 -6.61 -3.12
N ARG A 80 -2.53 -7.82 -2.64
CA ARG A 80 -1.21 -8.11 -2.06
C ARG A 80 -0.09 -7.83 -3.04
N ALA A 81 -0.25 -8.22 -4.31
CA ALA A 81 0.73 -7.93 -5.36
C ALA A 81 0.97 -6.42 -5.52
N LYS A 82 -0.09 -5.60 -5.50
CA LYS A 82 0.03 -4.13 -5.55
C LYS A 82 0.71 -3.56 -4.31
N VAL A 83 0.35 -4.04 -3.12
CA VAL A 83 0.97 -3.67 -1.84
C VAL A 83 2.47 -3.99 -1.84
N CYS A 84 2.88 -5.15 -2.38
CA CYS A 84 4.28 -5.56 -2.47
C CYS A 84 5.13 -4.71 -3.42
N GLN A 85 4.50 -3.97 -4.35
CA GLN A 85 5.18 -3.05 -5.27
C GLN A 85 5.37 -1.65 -4.66
N ALA A 86 4.72 -1.34 -3.54
CA ALA A 86 4.81 -0.05 -2.88
C ALA A 86 6.03 0.02 -1.95
N ASP A 87 6.68 1.17 -1.93
CA ASP A 87 7.77 1.50 -1.02
C ASP A 87 7.28 2.12 0.29
N CYS A 88 6.11 2.78 0.23
CA CYS A 88 5.46 3.50 1.32
C CYS A 88 3.93 3.34 1.26
N PHE A 89 3.26 3.64 2.38
CA PHE A 89 1.80 3.61 2.48
C PHE A 89 1.25 4.94 2.98
N LEU A 90 0.11 5.36 2.44
CA LEU A 90 -0.64 6.54 2.86
C LEU A 90 -2.09 6.14 3.15
N PHE A 91 -2.61 6.45 4.34
CA PHE A 91 -3.95 6.06 4.74
C PHE A 91 -4.85 7.28 4.92
N GLY A 92 -5.99 7.27 4.24
CA GLY A 92 -7.08 8.24 4.44
C GLY A 92 -8.26 7.56 5.10
N ALA A 93 -8.27 7.49 6.44
CA ALA A 93 -9.29 6.79 7.19
C ALA A 93 -10.26 7.77 7.89
N PRO A 94 -11.59 7.60 7.74
CA PRO A 94 -12.52 8.36 8.55
C PRO A 94 -12.44 7.94 10.02
N GLU A 95 -12.80 8.86 10.90
CA GLU A 95 -13.05 8.57 12.30
C GLU A 95 -14.47 8.02 12.47
N TYR A 96 -14.61 6.85 13.08
CA TYR A 96 -15.88 6.29 13.52
C TYR A 96 -15.79 5.91 14.99
N ASN A 97 -16.69 6.50 15.80
CA ASN A 97 -16.80 6.22 17.24
C ASN A 97 -15.46 6.41 17.99
N TYR A 98 -14.81 7.55 17.79
CA TYR A 98 -13.51 7.90 18.40
C TYR A 98 -12.37 6.94 18.05
N SER A 99 -12.52 6.18 16.96
CA SER A 99 -11.52 5.25 16.47
C SER A 99 -11.36 5.35 14.96
N ILE A 100 -10.32 4.71 14.44
CA ILE A 100 -10.11 4.56 13.01
C ILE A 100 -11.16 3.57 12.48
N ALA A 101 -11.79 3.90 11.36
CA ALA A 101 -12.67 2.97 10.66
C ALA A 101 -11.98 1.62 10.44
N SER A 102 -12.73 0.51 10.57
CA SER A 102 -12.16 -0.80 10.27
C SER A 102 -11.84 -0.88 8.77
N MET A 103 -10.57 -0.68 8.45
CA MET A 103 -10.02 -1.13 7.17
C MET A 103 -9.82 -2.64 7.31
N SER A 104 -10.65 -3.41 6.62
CA SER A 104 -10.48 -4.86 6.56
C SER A 104 -9.23 -5.17 5.74
N PHE A 105 -8.08 -5.33 6.39
CA PHE A 105 -6.90 -5.90 5.75
C PHE A 105 -7.04 -7.42 5.80
N ALA A 106 -7.18 -8.06 4.65
CA ALA A 106 -7.42 -9.50 4.52
C ALA A 106 -6.34 -10.43 5.11
N THR A 107 -5.29 -9.88 5.75
CA THR A 107 -4.22 -10.65 6.38
C THR A 107 -3.80 -10.00 7.71
N PRO A 108 -3.93 -10.70 8.85
CA PRO A 108 -3.48 -10.21 10.16
C PRO A 108 -1.96 -9.96 10.24
N SER A 109 -1.17 -10.66 9.41
CA SER A 109 0.30 -10.60 9.42
C SER A 109 0.91 -9.31 8.86
N LEU A 110 0.08 -8.43 8.27
CA LEU A 110 0.49 -7.11 7.78
C LEU A 110 0.32 -6.00 8.84
N LEU A 111 -0.20 -6.32 10.03
CA LEU A 111 -0.17 -5.41 11.18
C LEU A 111 1.19 -5.50 11.87
N PRO A 112 2.06 -4.54 11.54
CA PRO A 112 2.41 -3.57 12.55
C PRO A 112 2.42 -2.18 11.92
N ALA A 113 1.37 -1.38 12.18
CA ALA A 113 1.49 0.08 12.35
C ALA A 113 0.11 0.76 12.34
N LEU A 114 -0.35 1.11 13.53
CA LEU A 114 -0.98 2.41 13.74
C LEU A 114 0.10 3.46 13.41
N LEU A 115 -0.12 4.25 12.36
CA LEU A 115 0.77 5.33 11.86
C LEU A 115 2.27 4.94 11.80
N LEU A 116 2.68 4.19 10.77
CA LEU A 116 4.10 4.10 10.44
C LEU A 116 4.25 3.97 8.92
N VAL A 117 4.87 4.98 8.33
CA VAL A 117 5.43 4.92 6.99
C VAL A 117 6.50 3.85 7.01
N ARG A 118 6.18 2.64 6.56
CA ARG A 118 7.17 1.60 6.38
C ARG A 118 7.95 1.91 5.11
N PHE A 119 9.15 2.49 5.23
CA PHE A 119 10.08 2.61 4.12
C PHE A 119 10.70 1.25 3.82
N ARG A 120 10.48 0.70 2.62
CA ARG A 120 11.31 -0.40 2.13
C ARG A 120 12.71 0.16 1.80
N SER A 121 13.75 -0.36 2.47
CA SER A 121 15.13 0.02 2.13
C SER A 121 15.46 -0.49 0.71
N PRO A 122 15.98 0.36 -0.19
CA PRO A 122 16.30 -0.02 -1.57
C PRO A 122 17.48 -1.02 -1.69
N ALA A 123 18.13 -1.41 -0.58
CA ALA A 123 19.39 -2.15 -0.59
C ALA A 123 19.27 -3.70 -0.59
N ARG A 124 18.09 -4.30 -0.77
CA ARG A 124 17.92 -5.78 -0.66
C ARG A 124 17.41 -6.51 -1.91
N THR A 125 17.69 -5.98 -3.10
CA THR A 125 17.32 -6.66 -4.37
C THR A 125 18.30 -7.77 -4.80
N HIS A 126 19.40 -8.02 -4.06
CA HIS A 126 20.46 -8.96 -4.47
C HIS A 126 20.60 -10.25 -3.64
N LEU A 127 19.70 -10.54 -2.69
CA LEU A 127 19.89 -11.68 -1.77
C LEU A 127 18.82 -12.78 -1.83
N LEU A 128 17.95 -12.79 -2.85
CA LEU A 128 16.95 -13.86 -3.04
C LEU A 128 17.02 -14.49 -4.43
N GLN A 129 18.25 -14.61 -4.96
CA GLN A 129 18.57 -15.47 -6.09
C GLN A 129 19.87 -16.20 -5.75
N GLY A 130 19.73 -17.27 -4.97
CA GLY A 130 20.81 -18.11 -4.49
C GLY A 130 20.23 -19.36 -3.83
N ASP A 131 20.51 -20.49 -4.47
CA ASP A 131 20.24 -21.90 -4.15
C ASP A 131 18.82 -22.46 -4.42
#